data_AF-A0A1Y3D288-F1
#
_entry.id   AF-A0A1Y3D288-F1
#
_cell.length_a   1.000
_cell.length_b   1.000
_cell.length_c   1.000
_cell.angle_alpha   90.00
_cell.angle_beta   90.00
_cell.angle_gamma   90.00
#
_symmetry.space_group_name_H-M   'P 1'
#
loop_
_entity.id
_entity.type
_entity.pdbx_description
1 polymer ?
#
loop_
_entity_poly.entity_id
_entity_poly.type
_entity_poly.pdbx_seq_one_letter_code
_entity_poly.pdbx_strand_id
1 'polypeptide(L)' 'MKAHGGFSVKEALKEYRIERTKLEDEIQEFLTQKFAEFKEKTGAEVIHLDVNIEVLDDHEADAFIECVFVSTDL' A
#
# COMPACT_ATOMS: atom_id res chain seq x y z
N MET A 1 -38.87 -21.58 1.07
CA MET A 1 -37.95 -20.94 2.04
C MET A 1 -36.79 -20.38 1.23
N LYS A 2 -36.64 -19.05 1.14
CA LYS A 2 -35.49 -18.44 0.45
C LYS A 2 -34.32 -18.47 1.43
N ALA A 3 -33.25 -19.18 1.08
CA ALA A 3 -32.02 -19.13 1.84
C ALA A 3 -31.48 -17.70 1.76
N HIS A 4 -31.38 -17.03 2.91
CA HIS A 4 -30.60 -15.81 3.02
C HIS A 4 -29.14 -16.18 2.76
N GLY A 5 -28.68 -15.98 1.52
CA GLY A 5 -27.26 -16.00 1.19
C GLY A 5 -26.59 -14.78 1.81
N GLY A 6 -26.38 -14.82 3.12
CA GLY A 6 -25.53 -13.87 3.81
C GLY A 6 -24.08 -14.21 3.46
N PHE A 7 -23.36 -13.24 2.90
CA PHE A 7 -21.91 -13.32 2.75
C PHE A 7 -21.30 -13.77 4.08
N SER A 8 -20.52 -14.83 4.04
CA SER A 8 -19.82 -15.33 5.23
C SER A 8 -18.77 -14.30 5.66
N VAL A 9 -18.57 -14.10 6.97
CA VAL A 9 -17.49 -13.24 7.51
C VAL A 9 -16.12 -13.63 6.90
N LYS A 10 -15.93 -14.92 6.57
CA LYS A 10 -14.70 -15.40 5.91
C LYS A 10 -14.55 -14.87 4.48
N GLU A 11 -15.65 -14.73 3.74
CA GLU A 11 -15.65 -14.20 2.38
C GLU A 11 -15.37 -12.70 2.40
N ALA A 12 -16.03 -11.96 3.30
CA ALA A 12 -15.77 -10.53 3.50
C ALA A 12 -14.32 -10.24 3.89
N LEU A 13 -13.73 -11.03 4.81
CA LEU A 13 -12.32 -10.91 5.17
C LEU A 13 -11.37 -11.22 4.00
N LYS A 14 -11.75 -12.13 3.11
CA LYS A 14 -10.96 -12.46 1.92
C LYS A 14 -10.98 -11.32 0.92
N GLU A 15 -12.16 -10.76 0.65
CA GLU A 15 -12.31 -9.60 -0.24
C GLU A 15 -11.56 -8.40 0.30
N TYR A 16 -11.69 -8.11 1.59
CA TYR A 16 -10.93 -7.05 2.26
C TYR A 16 -9.42 -7.18 2.05
N ARG A 17 -8.85 -8.39 2.23
CA ARG A 17 -7.41 -8.63 2.02
C ARG A 17 -7.00 -8.37 0.56
N ILE A 18 -7.84 -8.73 -0.40
CA ILE A 18 -7.58 -8.50 -1.83
C ILE A 18 -7.62 -7.01 -2.14
N GLU A 19 -8.65 -6.30 -1.68
CA GLU A 19 -8.79 -4.86 -1.90
C GLU A 19 -7.64 -4.08 -1.25
N ARG A 20 -7.23 -4.50 -0.05
CA ARG A 20 -6.08 -3.93 0.65
C ARG A 20 -4.78 -4.09 -0.14
N THR A 21 -4.46 -5.30 -0.59
CA THR A 21 -3.27 -5.54 -1.41
C THR A 21 -3.31 -4.77 -2.72
N LYS A 22 -4.48 -4.66 -3.35
CA LYS A 22 -4.65 -3.83 -4.55
C LYS A 22 -4.35 -2.35 -4.27
N LEU A 23 -4.77 -1.84 -3.12
CA LEU A 23 -4.50 -0.47 -2.72
C LEU A 23 -3.01 -0.24 -2.41
N GLU A 24 -2.35 -1.17 -1.73
CA GLU A 24 -0.90 -1.16 -1.49
C GLU A 24 -0.14 -1.09 -2.83
N ASP A 25 -0.50 -1.94 -3.80
CA ASP A 25 0.09 -1.95 -5.14
C ASP A 25 -0.13 -0.62 -5.90
N GLU A 26 -1.34 -0.06 -5.85
CA GLU A 26 -1.68 1.21 -6.50
C GLU A 26 -0.87 2.39 -5.93
N ILE A 27 -0.72 2.44 -4.60
CA ILE A 27 0.09 3.46 -3.92
C ILE A 27 1.57 3.27 -4.27
N GLN A 28 2.07 2.04 -4.27
CA GLN A 28 3.46 1.77 -4.64
C GLN A 28 3.78 2.17 -6.08
N GLU A 29 2.88 1.88 -7.03
CA GLU A 29 3.04 2.30 -8.43
C GLU A 29 3.05 3.83 -8.54
N PHE A 30 2.11 4.51 -7.90
CA PHE A 30 2.04 5.97 -7.89
C PHE A 30 3.32 6.60 -7.33
N LEU A 31 3.80 6.11 -6.19
CA LEU A 31 5.02 6.61 -5.55
C LEU A 31 6.25 6.31 -6.40
N THR A 32 6.34 5.14 -7.03
CA THR A 32 7.44 4.80 -7.95
C THR A 32 7.53 5.80 -9.11
N GLN A 33 6.40 6.15 -9.72
CA GLN A 33 6.35 7.16 -10.79
C GLN A 33 6.79 8.55 -10.26
N LYS A 34 6.30 8.94 -9.08
CA LYS A 34 6.67 10.21 -8.44
C LYS A 34 8.15 10.28 -8.08
N PHE A 35 8.74 9.17 -7.66
CA PHE A 35 10.17 9.10 -7.36
C PHE A 35 11.05 9.09 -8.61
N ALA A 36 10.57 8.56 -9.73
CA ALA A 36 11.25 8.73 -11.02
C ALA A 36 11.31 10.22 -11.42
N GLU A 37 10.18 10.93 -11.33
CA GLU A 37 10.14 12.39 -11.57
C GLU A 37 11.03 13.17 -10.58
N PHE A 38 11.10 12.72 -9.32
CA PHE A 38 11.95 13.31 -8.29
C PHE A 38 13.43 13.09 -8.57
N LYS A 39 13.83 11.88 -9.01
CA LYS A 39 15.21 11.56 -9.41
C LYS A 39 15.68 12.43 -10.56
N GLU A 40 14.85 12.65 -11.58
CA GLU A 40 15.18 13.54 -12.70
C GLU A 40 15.43 14.99 -12.26
N LYS A 41 14.72 15.46 -11.22
CA LYS A 41 14.82 16.84 -10.72
C LYS A 41 15.95 17.06 -9.73
N THR A 42 16.27 16.04 -8.92
CA THR A 42 17.13 16.19 -7.73
C THR A 42 18.40 15.35 -7.79
N GLY A 43 18.48 14.36 -8.70
CA GLY A 43 19.55 13.37 -8.70
C GLY A 43 19.46 12.34 -7.57
N ALA A 44 18.55 12.51 -6.60
CA ALA A 44 18.36 11.57 -5.51
C ALA A 44 17.55 10.34 -5.96
N GLU A 45 18.05 9.17 -5.60
CA GLU A 45 17.49 7.87 -5.99
C GLU A 45 16.87 7.17 -4.79
N VAL A 46 15.62 6.73 -4.94
CA VAL A 46 14.96 5.86 -3.96
C VAL A 46 15.44 4.43 -4.17
N ILE A 47 16.06 3.85 -3.14
CA ILE A 47 16.60 2.47 -3.16
C ILE A 47 15.71 1.47 -2.42
N HIS A 48 14.76 1.98 -1.63
CA HIS A 48 13.76 1.17 -0.94
C HIS A 48 12.45 1.96 -0.83
N LEU A 49 11.36 1.27 -1.15
CA LEU A 49 9.99 1.72 -0.97
C LEU A 49 9.17 0.51 -0.53
N ASP A 50 8.49 0.64 0.61
CA ASP A 50 7.52 -0.33 1.10
C ASP A 50 6.23 0.39 1.48
N VAL A 51 5.10 -0.22 1.15
CA VAL A 51 3.76 0.29 1.41
C VAL A 51 2.95 -0.81 2.08
N ASN A 52 2.53 -0.57 3.31
CA ASN A 52 1.82 -1.58 4.11
C ASN A 52 0.61 -0.94 4.79
N ILE A 53 -0.54 -1.61 4.69
CA ILE A 53 -1.75 -1.27 5.42
C ILE A 53 -1.99 -2.38 6.45
N GLU A 54 -1.74 -2.06 7.72
CA GLU A 54 -1.94 -2.99 8.82
C GLU A 54 -3.29 -2.74 9.47
N VAL A 55 -4.05 -3.81 9.69
CA VAL A 55 -5.22 -3.77 10.57
C VAL A 55 -4.71 -4.03 11.97
N LEU A 56 -4.71 -2.99 12.81
CA LEU A 56 -4.42 -3.16 14.22
C LEU A 56 -5.66 -3.74 14.94
N ASP A 57 -5.41 -4.42 16.06
CA ASP A 57 -6.41 -5.16 16.82
C ASP A 57 -7.62 -4.28 17.27
N ASP A 58 -7.49 -2.95 17.26
CA ASP A 58 -8.51 -1.98 17.68
C ASP A 58 -9.42 -1.45 16.55
N HIS A 59 -9.49 -2.14 15.40
CA HIS A 59 -10.29 -1.76 14.23
C HIS A 59 -9.86 -0.47 13.51
N GLU A 60 -8.74 0.13 13.91
CA GLU A 60 -8.08 1.21 13.18
C GLU A 60 -7.07 0.57 12.21
N ALA A 61 -7.21 0.87 10.92
CA ALA A 61 -6.24 0.49 9.92
C ALA A 61 -5.22 1.61 9.80
N ASP A 62 -3.96 1.30 10.07
CA ASP A 62 -2.86 2.23 9.88
C ASP A 62 -2.18 1.95 8.53
N ALA A 63 -1.90 3.02 7.80
CA ALA A 63 -1.13 2.96 6.57
C ALA A 63 0.28 3.49 6.83
N PHE A 64 1.28 2.66 6.53
CA PHE A 64 2.69 2.98 6.66
C PHE A 64 3.33 3.03 5.28
N ILE A 65 4.14 4.06 5.06
CA ILE A 65 5.00 4.19 3.87
C ILE A 65 6.42 4.35 4.38
N GLU A 66 7.26 3.36 4.10
CA GLU A 66 8.69 3.40 4.40
C GLU A 66 9.46 3.64 3.10
N CYS A 67 10.34 4.65 3.10
CA CYS A 67 11.20 4.89 1.95
C CYS A 67 12.62 5.31 2.36
N VAL A 68 13.61 4.83 1.60
CA VAL A 68 15.02 5.19 1.77
C VAL A 68 15.53 5.74 0.44
N PHE A 69 16.14 6.92 0.50
CA PHE A 69 16.75 7.58 -0.65
C PHE A 69 18.23 7.87 -0.43
N VAL A 70 18.99 7.86 -1.52
CA VAL A 70 20.40 8.23 -1.58
C VAL A 70 20.51 9.45 -2.49
N SER A 71 21.10 10.53 -2.00
CA SER A 71 21.44 11.70 -2.81
C SER A 71 22.92 11.67 -3.19
N THR A 72 23.24 12.20 -4.36
CA THR A 72 24.64 12.42 -4.79
C THR A 72 25.27 13.67 -4.17
N ASP A 73 24.48 14.50 -3.48
CA ASP A 73 25.00 15.62 -2.69
C ASP A 73 25.57 15.10 -1.37
N LEU A 74 26.85 14.71 -1.42
CA LEU A 74 27.76 14.50 -0.29
C LEU A 74 28.81 15.61 -0.30
#